data_AF-A0A7Z8VRB2-F1
#
_entry.id   AF-A0A7Z8VRB2-F1
#
_cell.length_a   1.000
_cell.length_b   1.000
_cell.length_c   1.000
_cell.angle_alpha   90.00
_cell.angle_beta   90.00
_cell.angle_gamma   90.00
#
_symmetry.space_group_name_H-M   'P 1'
#
loop_
_entity.id
_entity.type
_entity.pdbx_description
1 polymer ?
#
loop_
_entity_poly.entity_id
_entity_poly.type
_entity_poly.pdbx_seq_one_letter_code
_entity_poly.pdbx_strand_id
1 'polypeptide(L)'
;MRYGKHFKLALAVILYALAMTCKEVYVPLIGLFLVLPAGNFKQRLLAMLPFVLIVIGYAFWRHKVLGSWVGGYVTSSSDIDFINTLKQLSNLAFLLFDQYNWGLVAIIIIAIMSLVTAFNRLINLPLLIVSLIVVVVPLLPLTVYPGINYADRYLFTLWTAVCIWVAIVFKPATQNTISSYFSRNSTVIRSLLVLIVATASFKGLQDEKRHKQGDFQKSEAMYHFALESDFSQKALILDANEDGNYWVFVGTEARRAYDISKLQTPATALIFINKINSLLLLEEIVEAEQIDLADIQFLQYQNGNFKPIDISPVINDALASINEGKDQILQITLSQEQGVLRWLFEPKGIHYSATLWREKPGRIQRSIVDIPYQGAFPINVDDKPQIQLTATSPGNWVANTPKFKIESGSQKLVWQGKTNFNLVSGRLESLLSRLGNNAYP
;
A
#
# COMPACT_ATOMS: atom_id res chain seq x y z
N MET A 1 -15.73 17.38 -49.03
CA MET A 1 -15.69 16.66 -47.71
C MET A 1 -14.47 17.12 -46.89
N ARG A 2 -14.60 18.16 -46.04
CA ARG A 2 -13.47 18.78 -45.31
C ARG A 2 -13.70 18.88 -43.78
N TYR A 3 -14.94 18.77 -43.30
CA TYR A 3 -15.34 18.91 -41.89
C TYR A 3 -14.82 17.79 -40.96
N GLY A 4 -14.76 16.54 -41.42
CA GLY A 4 -14.36 15.40 -40.58
C GLY A 4 -12.88 15.38 -40.17
N LYS A 5 -12.02 16.20 -40.78
CA LYS A 5 -10.59 16.28 -40.43
C LYS A 5 -10.33 17.22 -39.25
N HIS A 6 -11.06 18.32 -39.16
CA HIS A 6 -10.89 19.30 -38.08
C HIS A 6 -11.41 18.77 -36.74
N PHE A 7 -12.55 18.07 -36.75
CA PHE A 7 -13.08 17.44 -35.54
C PHE A 7 -12.13 16.36 -34.99
N LYS A 8 -11.59 15.50 -35.86
CA LYS A 8 -10.61 14.47 -35.46
C LYS A 8 -9.32 15.09 -34.90
N LEU A 9 -8.84 16.18 -35.51
CA LEU A 9 -7.68 16.90 -35.01
C LEU A 9 -7.95 17.53 -33.65
N ALA A 10 -9.08 18.22 -33.48
CA ALA A 10 -9.48 18.82 -32.21
C ALA A 10 -9.61 17.75 -31.11
N LEU A 11 -10.26 16.63 -31.41
CA LEU A 11 -10.37 15.51 -30.48
C LEU A 11 -9.00 14.94 -30.10
N ALA A 12 -8.10 14.74 -31.07
CA ALA A 12 -6.75 14.25 -30.79
C ALA A 12 -5.96 15.22 -29.90
N VAL A 13 -6.11 16.53 -30.14
CA VAL A 13 -5.48 17.60 -29.36
C VAL A 13 -6.01 17.60 -27.91
N ILE A 14 -7.33 17.45 -27.70
CA ILE A 14 -7.94 17.34 -26.37
C ILE A 14 -7.46 16.08 -25.64
N LEU A 15 -7.48 14.92 -26.31
CA LEU A 15 -7.01 13.66 -25.73
C LEU A 15 -5.53 13.71 -25.35
N TYR A 16 -4.71 14.37 -26.17
CA TYR A 16 -3.30 14.58 -25.87
C TYR A 16 -3.10 15.53 -24.68
N ALA A 17 -3.88 16.61 -24.59
CA ALA A 17 -3.86 17.49 -23.43
C ALA A 17 -4.18 16.73 -22.14
N LEU A 18 -5.24 15.90 -22.16
CA LEU A 18 -5.60 15.04 -21.04
C LEU A 18 -4.48 14.06 -20.69
N ALA A 19 -3.87 13.41 -21.68
CA ALA A 19 -2.75 12.50 -21.45
C ALA A 19 -1.58 13.20 -20.73
N MET A 20 -1.20 14.42 -21.17
CA MET A 20 -0.13 15.19 -20.52
C MET A 20 -0.48 15.63 -19.10
N THR A 21 -1.75 15.95 -18.82
CA THR A 21 -2.18 16.26 -17.44
C THR A 21 -2.09 15.05 -16.52
N CYS A 22 -2.24 13.83 -17.04
CA CYS A 22 -2.06 12.62 -16.27
C CYS A 22 -0.59 12.35 -15.94
N LYS A 23 0.30 12.37 -16.96
CA LYS A 23 1.75 12.16 -16.79
C LYS A 23 2.60 12.84 -17.87
N GLU A 24 3.77 13.30 -17.43
CA GLU A 24 4.77 14.01 -18.26
C GLU A 24 5.44 13.11 -19.31
N VAL A 25 5.43 11.79 -19.11
CA VAL A 25 6.05 10.80 -20.01
C VAL A 25 5.43 10.85 -21.42
N TYR A 26 4.21 11.39 -21.56
CA TYR A 26 3.53 11.54 -22.84
C TYR A 26 3.93 12.80 -23.63
N VAL A 27 4.58 13.80 -23.01
CA VAL A 27 4.97 15.04 -23.70
C VAL A 27 5.81 14.78 -24.96
N PRO A 28 6.82 13.88 -24.94
CA PRO A 28 7.68 13.65 -26.10
C PRO A 28 6.98 12.96 -27.28
N LEU A 29 5.78 12.40 -27.10
CA LEU A 29 5.01 11.73 -28.18
C LEU A 29 4.75 12.63 -29.38
N ILE A 30 4.74 13.95 -29.19
CA ILE A 30 4.58 14.91 -30.29
C ILE A 30 5.69 14.78 -31.35
N GLY A 31 6.89 14.31 -30.97
CA GLY A 31 8.01 14.08 -31.89
C GLY A 31 7.70 13.05 -32.98
N LEU A 32 6.76 12.12 -32.73
CA LEU A 32 6.34 11.12 -33.72
C LEU A 32 5.73 11.74 -34.97
N PHE A 33 5.08 12.91 -34.87
CA PHE A 33 4.46 13.58 -36.02
C PHE A 33 5.46 13.93 -37.13
N LEU A 34 6.74 14.15 -36.80
CA LEU A 34 7.78 14.50 -37.79
C LEU A 34 8.11 13.34 -38.74
N VAL A 35 8.05 12.12 -38.21
CA VAL A 35 8.49 10.89 -38.89
C VAL A 35 7.36 10.02 -39.40
N LEU A 36 6.11 10.34 -39.04
CA LEU A 36 4.93 9.63 -39.54
C LEU A 36 4.94 9.60 -41.08
N PRO A 37 4.75 8.44 -41.73
CA PRO A 37 4.75 8.30 -43.19
C PRO A 37 3.41 8.79 -43.79
N ALA A 38 3.01 10.01 -43.46
CA ALA A 38 1.80 10.66 -43.92
C ALA A 38 2.10 12.08 -44.41
N GLY A 39 1.82 12.35 -45.69
CA GLY A 39 1.95 13.68 -46.29
C GLY A 39 3.37 14.23 -46.41
N ASN A 40 3.45 15.47 -46.88
CA ASN A 40 4.70 16.23 -47.06
C ASN A 40 5.18 16.83 -45.73
N PHE A 41 6.47 17.14 -45.60
CA PHE A 41 7.07 17.71 -44.38
C PHE A 41 6.31 18.95 -43.86
N LYS A 42 5.90 19.87 -44.76
CA LYS A 42 5.08 21.04 -44.40
C LYS A 42 3.72 20.66 -43.77
N GLN A 43 3.08 19.61 -44.26
CA GLN A 43 1.80 19.15 -43.73
C GLN A 43 1.97 18.53 -42.34
N ARG A 44 3.09 17.84 -42.09
CA ARG A 44 3.42 17.29 -40.78
C ARG A 44 3.63 18.39 -39.75
N LEU A 45 4.37 19.44 -40.12
CA LEU A 45 4.61 20.59 -39.24
C LEU A 45 3.31 21.33 -38.89
N LEU A 46 2.44 21.56 -39.88
CA LEU A 46 1.13 22.17 -39.67
C LEU A 46 0.21 21.31 -38.79
N ALA A 47 0.26 19.99 -38.92
CA ALA A 47 -0.50 19.07 -38.08
C ALA A 47 0.04 19.01 -36.64
N MET A 48 1.35 19.22 -36.45
CA MET A 48 2.02 19.23 -35.14
C MET A 48 1.74 20.53 -34.37
N LEU A 49 1.57 21.66 -35.07
CA LEU A 49 1.39 23.00 -34.48
C LEU A 49 0.36 23.06 -33.32
N PRO A 50 -0.89 22.55 -33.44
CA PRO A 50 -1.84 22.63 -32.33
C PRO A 50 -1.38 21.85 -31.09
N PHE A 51 -0.63 20.76 -31.26
CA PHE A 51 -0.07 20.00 -30.14
C PHE A 51 1.07 20.76 -29.46
N VAL A 52 1.93 21.44 -30.24
CA VAL A 52 3.03 22.26 -29.70
C VAL A 52 2.49 23.38 -28.81
N LEU A 53 1.41 24.04 -29.23
CA LEU A 53 0.77 25.09 -28.43
C LEU A 53 0.30 24.57 -27.08
N ILE A 54 -0.24 23.34 -27.02
CA ILE A 54 -0.62 22.72 -25.74
C ILE A 54 0.60 22.38 -24.91
N VAL A 55 1.67 21.83 -25.49
CA VAL A 55 2.92 21.54 -24.74
C VAL A 55 3.47 22.81 -24.10
N ILE A 56 3.49 23.93 -24.82
CA ILE A 56 3.93 25.22 -24.29
C ILE A 56 3.02 25.67 -23.13
N GLY A 57 1.70 25.64 -23.31
CA GLY A 57 0.75 26.00 -22.26
C GLY A 57 0.87 25.11 -21.02
N TYR A 58 1.05 23.81 -21.22
CA TYR A 58 1.30 22.84 -20.16
C TYR A 58 2.61 23.13 -19.42
N ALA A 59 3.70 23.45 -20.12
CA ALA A 59 4.97 23.79 -19.48
C ALA A 59 4.86 25.02 -18.55
N PHE A 60 4.14 26.06 -18.97
CA PHE A 60 3.87 27.23 -18.12
C PHE A 60 3.00 26.88 -16.90
N TRP A 61 1.92 26.12 -17.11
CA TRP A 61 1.05 25.68 -16.02
C TRP A 61 1.81 24.81 -15.01
N ARG A 62 2.58 23.86 -15.52
CA ARG A 62 3.44 22.97 -14.73
C ARG A 62 4.44 23.77 -13.90
N HIS A 63 5.14 24.73 -14.50
CA HIS A 63 6.08 25.57 -13.76
C HIS A 63 5.39 26.35 -12.64
N LYS A 64 4.18 26.86 -12.89
CA LYS A 64 3.38 27.56 -11.87
C LYS A 64 2.98 26.65 -10.70
N VAL A 65 2.69 25.37 -10.96
CA VAL A 65 2.20 24.41 -9.94
C VAL A 65 3.34 23.71 -9.20
N LEU A 66 4.35 23.23 -9.94
CA LEU A 66 5.43 22.38 -9.42
C LEU A 66 6.76 23.15 -9.22
N GLY A 67 6.84 24.42 -9.63
CA GLY A 67 8.05 25.23 -9.50
C GLY A 67 9.19 24.85 -10.45
N SER A 68 9.10 23.74 -11.18
CA SER A 68 10.14 23.27 -12.10
C SER A 68 9.69 23.30 -13.57
N TRP A 69 10.66 23.50 -14.48
CA TRP A 69 10.42 23.49 -15.93
C TRP A 69 10.56 22.10 -16.55
N VAL A 70 11.51 21.32 -16.04
CA VAL A 70 11.82 19.96 -16.49
C VAL A 70 12.17 19.12 -15.27
N GLY A 71 11.62 17.91 -15.19
CA GLY A 71 12.00 16.95 -14.15
C GLY A 71 11.43 17.22 -12.76
N GLY A 72 11.79 16.35 -11.83
CA GLY A 72 11.25 16.27 -10.45
C GLY A 72 11.70 15.02 -9.70
N TYR A 73 12.34 14.08 -10.42
CA TYR A 73 12.87 12.83 -9.87
C TYR A 73 14.38 12.86 -9.59
N VAL A 74 15.08 13.97 -9.88
CA VAL A 74 16.54 14.11 -9.65
C VAL A 74 16.76 15.23 -8.63
N THR A 75 16.42 14.97 -7.38
CA THR A 75 16.69 15.89 -6.26
C THR A 75 18.00 15.59 -5.55
N SER A 76 18.58 14.42 -5.81
CA SER A 76 19.87 14.00 -5.27
C SER A 76 20.79 13.68 -6.44
N SER A 77 22.03 14.16 -6.36
CA SER A 77 23.12 13.86 -7.29
C SER A 77 23.53 12.39 -7.22
N SER A 78 22.61 11.48 -7.54
CA SER A 78 22.89 10.06 -7.72
C SER A 78 23.39 9.88 -9.15
N ASP A 79 24.65 9.49 -9.29
CA ASP A 79 25.22 9.14 -10.58
C ASP A 79 24.39 8.05 -11.26
N ILE A 80 24.22 8.16 -12.58
CA ILE A 80 23.52 7.14 -13.37
C ILE A 80 24.38 5.87 -13.33
N ASP A 81 23.95 4.87 -12.56
CA ASP A 81 24.49 3.52 -12.68
C ASP A 81 24.00 2.94 -14.01
N PHE A 82 24.88 2.95 -15.00
CA PHE A 82 24.61 2.43 -16.34
C PHE A 82 24.26 0.93 -16.33
N ILE A 83 24.89 0.15 -15.44
CA ILE A 83 24.64 -1.30 -15.38
C ILE A 83 23.24 -1.55 -14.83
N ASN A 84 22.87 -0.87 -13.75
CA ASN A 84 21.54 -1.00 -13.18
C ASN A 84 20.45 -0.46 -14.12
N THR A 85 20.70 0.67 -14.77
CA THR A 85 19.82 1.24 -15.80
C THR A 85 19.60 0.26 -16.95
N LEU A 86 20.67 -0.38 -17.46
CA LEU A 86 20.56 -1.37 -18.54
C LEU A 86 19.77 -2.61 -18.09
N LYS A 87 20.00 -3.09 -16.87
CA LYS A 87 19.24 -4.21 -16.29
C LYS A 87 17.75 -3.87 -16.19
N GLN A 88 17.40 -2.72 -15.63
CA GLN A 88 16.00 -2.28 -15.52
C GLN A 88 15.34 -2.12 -16.91
N LEU A 89 16.04 -1.51 -17.87
CA LEU A 89 15.54 -1.37 -19.25
C LEU A 89 15.35 -2.73 -19.93
N SER A 90 16.24 -3.70 -19.70
CA SER A 90 16.06 -5.06 -20.23
C SER A 90 14.86 -5.80 -19.61
N ASN A 91 14.56 -5.52 -18.35
CA ASN A 91 13.43 -6.11 -17.64
C ASN A 91 12.08 -5.51 -18.06
N LEU A 92 12.05 -4.35 -18.73
CA LEU A 92 10.81 -3.72 -19.20
C LEU A 92 9.94 -4.66 -20.04
N ALA A 93 10.57 -5.51 -20.86
CA ALA A 93 9.83 -6.43 -21.72
C ALA A 93 9.07 -7.49 -20.89
N PHE A 94 9.67 -7.99 -19.81
CA PHE A 94 9.03 -8.91 -18.88
C PHE A 94 7.97 -8.18 -18.03
N LEU A 95 8.26 -6.97 -17.57
CA LEU A 95 7.28 -6.15 -16.85
C LEU A 95 6.04 -5.82 -17.70
N LEU A 96 6.18 -5.72 -19.02
CA LEU A 96 5.10 -5.34 -19.94
C LEU A 96 4.17 -6.51 -20.31
N PHE A 97 4.69 -7.73 -20.40
CA PHE A 97 3.93 -8.88 -20.92
C PHE A 97 3.65 -9.98 -19.88
N ASP A 98 4.51 -10.12 -18.87
CA ASP A 98 4.42 -10.98 -17.67
C ASP A 98 5.86 -11.34 -17.22
N GLN A 99 6.13 -11.34 -15.91
CA GLN A 99 7.42 -11.79 -15.35
C GLN A 99 7.62 -13.31 -15.53
N TYR A 100 6.53 -14.06 -15.71
CA TYR A 100 6.56 -15.50 -15.95
C TYR A 100 6.48 -15.84 -17.45
N ASN A 101 6.51 -17.14 -17.77
CA ASN A 101 6.79 -17.74 -19.09
C ASN A 101 6.06 -17.14 -20.31
N TRP A 102 4.92 -16.44 -20.13
CA TRP A 102 4.17 -15.83 -21.22
C TRP A 102 4.81 -14.54 -21.76
N GLY A 103 5.53 -13.80 -20.93
CA GLY A 103 6.26 -12.61 -21.37
C GLY A 103 7.32 -12.94 -22.43
N LEU A 104 8.02 -14.05 -22.22
CA LEU A 104 9.01 -14.58 -23.16
C LEU A 104 8.37 -14.92 -24.52
N VAL A 105 7.18 -15.54 -24.52
CA VAL A 105 6.44 -15.86 -25.75
C VAL A 105 6.06 -14.58 -26.51
N ALA A 106 5.56 -13.55 -25.83
CA ALA A 106 5.23 -12.26 -26.46
C ALA A 106 6.47 -11.58 -27.06
N ILE A 107 7.61 -11.62 -26.35
CA ILE A 107 8.89 -11.09 -26.84
C ILE A 107 9.34 -11.85 -28.10
N ILE A 108 9.29 -13.19 -28.09
CA ILE A 108 9.63 -14.01 -29.27
C ILE A 108 8.76 -13.63 -30.46
N ILE A 109 7.45 -13.49 -30.25
CA ILE A 109 6.51 -13.08 -31.29
C ILE A 109 6.91 -11.73 -31.88
N ILE A 110 7.13 -10.71 -31.04
CA ILE A 110 7.53 -9.36 -31.49
C ILE A 110 8.89 -9.40 -32.20
N ALA A 111 9.83 -10.21 -31.73
CA ALA A 111 11.14 -10.38 -32.35
C ALA A 111 11.03 -11.03 -33.74
N ILE A 112 10.26 -12.11 -33.89
CA ILE A 112 10.00 -12.76 -35.19
C ILE A 112 9.32 -11.77 -36.14
N MET A 113 8.29 -11.06 -35.66
CA MET A 113 7.59 -10.04 -36.43
C MET A 113 8.52 -8.92 -36.89
N SER A 114 9.45 -8.47 -36.03
CA SER A 114 10.48 -7.47 -36.35
C SER A 114 11.45 -7.99 -37.42
N LEU A 115 11.92 -9.22 -37.26
CA LEU A 115 12.88 -9.86 -38.14
C LEU A 115 12.32 -10.05 -39.55
N VAL A 116 11.08 -10.55 -39.66
CA VAL A 116 10.36 -10.70 -40.93
C VAL A 116 10.23 -9.35 -41.63
N THR A 117 9.93 -8.28 -40.88
CA THR A 117 9.77 -6.95 -41.46
C THR A 117 11.11 -6.35 -41.91
N ALA A 118 12.18 -6.60 -41.15
CA ALA A 118 13.56 -6.22 -41.49
C ALA A 118 14.02 -6.87 -42.79
N PHE A 119 13.84 -8.20 -42.91
CA PHE A 119 14.23 -8.94 -44.11
C PHE A 119 13.48 -8.50 -45.36
N ASN A 120 12.23 -8.08 -45.21
CA ASN A 120 11.42 -7.55 -46.31
C ASN A 120 11.70 -6.06 -46.62
N ARG A 121 12.68 -5.42 -45.95
CA ARG A 121 13.02 -3.98 -46.11
C ARG A 121 11.83 -3.03 -45.93
N LEU A 122 10.86 -3.42 -45.11
CA LEU A 122 9.65 -2.64 -44.83
C LEU A 122 9.81 -1.69 -43.63
N ILE A 123 11.00 -1.64 -43.01
CA ILE A 123 11.27 -0.81 -41.85
C ILE A 123 11.50 0.64 -42.26
N ASN A 124 10.70 1.54 -41.71
CA ASN A 124 10.96 2.99 -41.75
C ASN A 124 11.95 3.34 -40.62
N LEU A 125 13.25 3.31 -40.95
CA LEU A 125 14.33 3.51 -39.98
C LEU A 125 14.22 4.85 -39.22
N PRO A 126 13.94 6.01 -39.86
CA PRO A 126 13.68 7.26 -39.14
C PRO A 126 12.56 7.17 -38.12
N LEU A 127 11.43 6.53 -38.47
CA LEU A 127 10.31 6.34 -37.56
C LEU A 127 10.69 5.46 -36.37
N LEU A 128 11.43 4.37 -36.61
CA LEU A 128 11.89 3.47 -35.56
C LEU A 128 12.79 4.21 -34.56
N ILE A 129 13.79 4.95 -35.05
CA ILE A 129 14.75 5.68 -34.23
C ILE A 129 14.03 6.75 -33.38
N VAL A 130 13.19 7.58 -34.00
CA VAL A 130 12.47 8.63 -33.27
C VAL A 130 11.49 8.04 -32.27
N SER A 131 10.81 6.93 -32.60
CA SER A 131 9.93 6.24 -31.65
C SER A 131 10.71 5.69 -30.45
N LEU A 132 11.88 5.10 -30.69
CA LEU A 132 12.73 4.60 -29.61
C LEU A 132 13.20 5.74 -28.71
N ILE A 133 13.64 6.86 -29.28
CA ILE A 133 14.06 8.05 -28.51
C ILE A 133 12.90 8.59 -27.67
N VAL A 134 11.74 8.79 -28.28
CA VAL A 134 10.54 9.33 -27.61
C VAL A 134 10.09 8.47 -26.43
N VAL A 135 10.32 7.16 -26.49
CA VAL A 135 9.87 6.20 -25.48
C VAL A 135 10.93 5.95 -24.42
N VAL A 136 12.20 5.78 -24.81
CA VAL A 136 13.28 5.41 -23.89
C VAL A 136 13.79 6.62 -23.11
N VAL A 137 13.98 7.78 -23.76
CA VAL A 137 14.56 8.96 -23.10
C VAL A 137 13.77 9.39 -21.87
N PRO A 138 12.42 9.45 -21.89
CA PRO A 138 11.64 9.84 -20.72
C PRO A 138 11.67 8.81 -19.59
N LEU A 139 12.06 7.57 -19.88
CA LEU A 139 12.20 6.50 -18.88
C LEU A 139 13.56 6.53 -18.18
N LEU A 140 14.58 7.14 -18.77
CA LEU A 140 15.93 7.19 -18.17
C LEU A 140 15.96 7.85 -16.79
N PRO A 141 15.31 9.00 -16.54
CA PRO A 141 15.28 9.57 -15.19
C PRO A 141 14.58 8.65 -14.18
N LEU A 142 13.63 7.82 -14.65
CA LEU A 142 12.86 6.92 -13.80
C LEU A 142 13.65 5.68 -13.38
N THR A 143 14.73 5.31 -14.10
CA THR A 143 15.61 4.21 -13.67
C THR A 143 16.49 4.60 -12.50
N VAL A 144 16.71 5.91 -12.30
CA VAL A 144 17.43 6.48 -11.16
C VAL A 144 16.50 6.61 -9.96
N TYR A 145 15.33 7.23 -10.15
CA TYR A 145 14.33 7.35 -9.10
C TYR A 145 12.92 7.49 -9.72
N PRO A 146 11.91 6.72 -9.30
CA PRO A 146 11.89 5.76 -8.19
C PRO A 146 12.48 4.37 -8.50
N GLY A 147 13.01 4.14 -9.71
CA GLY A 147 13.39 2.82 -10.21
C GLY A 147 12.20 2.11 -10.88
N ILE A 148 12.47 1.39 -11.98
CA ILE A 148 11.45 0.63 -12.72
C ILE A 148 11.57 -0.86 -12.36
N ASN A 149 11.11 -1.20 -11.16
CA ASN A 149 11.24 -2.55 -10.61
C ASN A 149 9.94 -3.37 -10.65
N TYR A 150 8.80 -2.70 -10.84
CA TYR A 150 7.48 -3.31 -10.87
C TYR A 150 6.66 -2.75 -12.05
N ALA A 151 5.57 -3.45 -12.36
CA ALA A 151 4.65 -2.99 -13.38
C ALA A 151 3.89 -1.76 -12.88
N ASP A 152 4.33 -0.57 -13.30
CA ASP A 152 3.71 0.71 -12.97
C ASP A 152 3.19 1.38 -14.25
N ARG A 153 2.38 2.44 -14.07
CA ARG A 153 1.77 3.29 -15.09
C ARG A 153 2.71 3.77 -16.20
N TYR A 154 4.03 3.80 -15.99
CA TYR A 154 5.02 4.17 -17.01
C TYR A 154 5.05 3.17 -18.18
N LEU A 155 4.73 1.90 -17.92
CA LEU A 155 4.62 0.86 -18.95
C LEU A 155 3.55 1.16 -19.99
N PHE A 156 2.55 1.99 -19.68
CA PHE A 156 1.52 2.37 -20.65
C PHE A 156 2.11 3.13 -21.85
N THR A 157 3.19 3.89 -21.65
CA THR A 157 3.89 4.56 -22.75
C THR A 157 4.59 3.55 -23.64
N LEU A 158 5.26 2.55 -23.05
CA LEU A 158 5.88 1.45 -23.79
C LEU A 158 4.83 0.62 -24.53
N TRP A 159 3.68 0.37 -23.90
CA TRP A 159 2.56 -0.33 -24.52
C TRP A 159 2.03 0.44 -25.74
N THR A 160 1.87 1.76 -25.61
CA THR A 160 1.49 2.64 -26.71
C THR A 160 2.49 2.56 -27.86
N ALA A 161 3.79 2.50 -27.55
CA ALA A 161 4.84 2.32 -28.54
C ALA A 161 4.75 0.97 -29.26
N VAL A 162 4.48 -0.11 -28.52
CA VAL A 162 4.23 -1.44 -29.10
C VAL A 162 3.00 -1.41 -30.01
N CYS A 163 1.90 -0.75 -29.60
CA CYS A 163 0.71 -0.60 -30.45
C CYS A 163 1.01 0.17 -31.75
N ILE A 164 1.79 1.27 -31.67
CA ILE A 164 2.24 2.04 -32.83
C ILE A 164 3.13 1.18 -33.72
N TRP A 165 4.05 0.42 -33.12
CA TRP A 165 4.92 -0.50 -33.82
C TRP A 165 4.10 -1.55 -34.57
N VAL A 166 3.17 -2.23 -33.91
CA VAL A 166 2.24 -3.17 -34.58
C VAL A 166 1.47 -2.46 -35.69
N ALA A 167 0.88 -1.29 -35.45
CA ALA A 167 0.02 -0.62 -36.43
C ALA A 167 0.76 -0.10 -37.68
N ILE A 168 2.00 0.37 -37.54
CA ILE A 168 2.76 0.98 -38.64
C ILE A 168 3.68 -0.04 -39.33
N VAL A 169 4.23 -1.00 -38.57
CA VAL A 169 5.11 -2.06 -39.08
C VAL A 169 4.29 -3.20 -39.70
N PHE A 170 3.12 -3.55 -39.13
CA PHE A 170 2.11 -4.40 -39.80
C PHE A 170 1.20 -3.59 -40.72
N LYS A 171 1.77 -2.71 -41.53
CA LYS A 171 1.04 -2.34 -42.75
C LYS A 171 0.85 -3.65 -43.53
N PRO A 172 -0.39 -4.09 -43.82
CA PRO A 172 -0.58 -5.35 -44.53
C PRO A 172 0.26 -5.29 -45.80
N ALA A 173 0.94 -6.40 -46.11
CA ALA A 173 1.57 -6.65 -47.39
C ALA A 173 0.50 -6.70 -48.50
N THR A 174 -0.16 -5.57 -48.71
CA THR A 174 -1.13 -5.25 -49.74
C THR A 174 -0.49 -4.06 -50.46
N GLN A 175 0.00 -4.16 -51.68
CA GLN A 175 -0.27 -5.11 -52.76
C GLN A 175 1.04 -5.38 -53.54
N ASN A 176 1.21 -6.62 -54.01
CA ASN A 176 2.02 -7.06 -55.16
C ASN A 176 3.34 -7.83 -54.97
N THR A 177 3.86 -8.10 -53.77
CA THR A 177 5.24 -8.70 -53.73
C THR A 177 5.52 -9.84 -52.77
N ILE A 178 4.58 -10.32 -51.95
CA ILE A 178 4.83 -11.47 -51.07
C ILE A 178 3.87 -12.61 -51.41
N SER A 179 4.45 -13.78 -51.64
CA SER A 179 3.85 -14.98 -52.22
C SER A 179 2.53 -15.43 -51.56
N SER A 180 1.68 -16.05 -52.37
CA SER A 180 0.31 -16.48 -52.09
C SER A 180 0.12 -17.35 -50.83
N TYR A 181 1.16 -18.02 -50.35
CA TYR A 181 1.11 -18.88 -49.16
C TYR A 181 0.91 -18.12 -47.85
N PHE A 182 1.53 -16.94 -47.68
CA PHE A 182 1.43 -16.20 -46.41
C PHE A 182 0.09 -15.44 -46.30
N SER A 183 -0.49 -15.03 -47.43
CA SER A 183 -1.77 -14.27 -47.43
C SER A 183 -2.96 -15.11 -46.95
N ARG A 184 -3.01 -16.40 -47.30
CA ARG A 184 -4.13 -17.31 -46.99
C ARG A 184 -4.19 -17.72 -45.52
N ASN A 185 -3.03 -17.81 -44.87
CA ASN A 185 -2.93 -18.13 -43.44
C ASN A 185 -2.80 -16.88 -42.54
N SER A 186 -2.69 -15.68 -43.12
CA SER A 186 -2.45 -14.44 -42.35
C SER A 186 -3.56 -14.13 -41.34
N THR A 187 -4.82 -14.39 -41.69
CA THR A 187 -5.95 -14.16 -40.78
C THR A 187 -5.93 -15.12 -39.59
N VAL A 188 -5.61 -16.40 -39.83
CA VAL A 188 -5.53 -17.43 -38.77
C VAL A 188 -4.37 -17.13 -37.83
N ILE A 189 -3.20 -16.78 -38.38
CA ILE A 189 -2.02 -16.38 -37.60
C ILE A 189 -2.33 -15.13 -36.76
N ARG A 190 -3.00 -14.12 -37.34
CA ARG A 190 -3.41 -12.91 -36.61
C ARG A 190 -4.37 -13.22 -35.46
N SER A 191 -5.39 -14.04 -35.70
CA SER A 191 -6.34 -14.44 -34.66
C SER A 191 -5.67 -15.22 -33.54
N LEU A 192 -4.73 -16.12 -33.88
CA LEU A 192 -3.93 -16.85 -32.89
C LEU A 192 -3.03 -15.92 -32.09
N LEU A 193 -2.37 -14.95 -32.72
CA LEU A 193 -1.54 -13.96 -32.03
C LEU A 193 -2.36 -13.09 -31.08
N VAL A 194 -3.54 -12.63 -31.52
CA VAL A 194 -4.48 -11.88 -30.67
C VAL A 194 -4.93 -12.74 -29.49
N LEU A 195 -5.27 -14.01 -29.73
CA LEU A 195 -5.68 -14.93 -28.67
C LEU A 195 -4.55 -15.16 -27.65
N ILE A 196 -3.31 -15.38 -28.11
CA ILE A 196 -2.14 -15.56 -27.24
C ILE A 196 -1.91 -14.32 -26.38
N VAL A 197 -1.91 -13.12 -26.99
CA VAL A 197 -1.72 -11.85 -26.25
C VAL A 197 -2.86 -11.60 -25.26
N ALA A 198 -4.11 -11.89 -25.64
CA ALA A 198 -5.27 -11.76 -24.75
C ALA A 198 -5.18 -12.74 -23.56
N THR A 199 -4.78 -13.99 -23.80
CA THR A 199 -4.60 -14.98 -22.73
C THR A 199 -3.46 -14.62 -21.79
N ALA A 200 -2.33 -14.14 -22.32
CA ALA A 200 -1.20 -13.66 -21.52
C ALA A 200 -1.61 -12.46 -20.66
N SER A 201 -2.31 -11.48 -21.25
CA SER A 201 -2.81 -10.30 -20.53
C SER A 201 -3.80 -10.67 -19.42
N PHE A 202 -4.71 -11.60 -19.67
CA PHE A 202 -5.68 -12.06 -18.67
C PHE A 202 -5.02 -12.81 -17.52
N LYS A 203 -4.02 -13.65 -17.81
CA LYS A 203 -3.20 -14.32 -16.79
C LYS A 203 -2.41 -13.32 -15.95
N GLY A 204 -1.73 -12.37 -16.60
CA GLY A 204 -1.01 -11.29 -15.92
C GLY A 204 -1.92 -10.51 -14.96
N LEU A 205 -3.14 -10.18 -15.37
CA LEU A 205 -4.12 -9.51 -14.51
C LEU A 205 -4.51 -10.35 -13.28
N GLN A 206 -4.69 -11.67 -13.43
CA GLN A 206 -5.01 -12.55 -12.32
C GLN A 206 -3.87 -12.64 -11.31
N ASP A 207 -2.64 -12.74 -11.81
CA ASP A 207 -1.47 -12.83 -10.95
C ASP A 207 -1.18 -11.49 -10.26
N GLU A 208 -1.32 -10.37 -10.96
CA GLU A 208 -1.19 -9.03 -10.35
C GLU A 208 -2.22 -8.81 -9.24
N LYS A 209 -3.49 -9.21 -9.46
CA LYS A 209 -4.53 -9.17 -8.42
C LYS A 209 -4.16 -9.96 -7.17
N ARG A 210 -3.56 -11.14 -7.33
CA ARG A 210 -3.12 -11.98 -6.20
C ARG A 210 -1.98 -11.31 -5.42
N HIS A 211 -1.00 -10.75 -6.13
CA HIS A 211 0.14 -10.08 -5.50
C HIS A 211 -0.28 -8.78 -4.79
N LYS A 212 -1.26 -8.04 -5.34
CA LYS A 212 -1.74 -6.77 -4.77
C LYS A 212 -2.85 -6.89 -3.74
N GLN A 213 -3.33 -8.11 -3.48
CA GLN A 213 -4.41 -8.32 -2.50
C GLN A 213 -3.98 -7.93 -1.08
N GLY A 214 -2.73 -8.22 -0.69
CA GLY A 214 -2.17 -7.82 0.61
C GLY A 214 -2.07 -6.30 0.75
N ASP A 215 -1.54 -5.61 -0.27
CA ASP A 215 -1.45 -4.14 -0.31
C ASP A 215 -2.83 -3.49 -0.20
N PHE A 216 -3.84 -4.05 -0.90
CA PHE A 216 -5.21 -3.57 -0.85
C PHE A 216 -5.81 -3.74 0.55
N GLN A 217 -5.64 -4.90 1.18
CA GLN A 217 -6.10 -5.15 2.55
C GLN A 217 -5.42 -4.24 3.57
N LYS A 218 -4.09 -4.01 3.45
CA LYS A 218 -3.36 -3.06 4.29
C LYS A 218 -3.95 -1.65 4.12
N SER A 219 -4.12 -1.20 2.88
CA SER A 219 -4.68 0.11 2.57
C SER A 219 -6.09 0.29 3.14
N GLU A 220 -6.97 -0.69 2.89
CA GLU A 220 -8.36 -0.68 3.37
C GLU A 220 -8.41 -0.66 4.90
N ALA A 221 -7.61 -1.49 5.58
CA ALA A 221 -7.50 -1.51 7.03
C ALA A 221 -7.00 -0.16 7.60
N MET A 222 -6.02 0.48 6.95
CA MET A 222 -5.53 1.80 7.36
C MET A 222 -6.61 2.88 7.21
N TYR A 223 -7.40 2.85 6.13
CA TYR A 223 -8.51 3.78 5.94
C TYR A 223 -9.63 3.57 6.96
N HIS A 224 -10.07 2.34 7.18
CA HIS A 224 -11.06 2.03 8.22
C HIS A 224 -10.55 2.43 9.60
N PHE A 225 -9.28 2.16 9.91
CA PHE A 225 -8.67 2.59 11.15
C PHE A 225 -8.72 4.13 11.31
N ALA A 226 -8.34 4.90 10.29
CA ALA A 226 -8.36 6.36 10.34
C ALA A 226 -9.79 6.95 10.47
N LEU A 227 -10.79 6.31 9.85
CA LEU A 227 -12.16 6.83 9.81
C LEU A 227 -13.01 6.37 11.00
N GLU A 228 -12.89 5.12 11.42
CA GLU A 228 -13.80 4.48 12.40
C GLU A 228 -13.24 4.46 13.82
N SER A 229 -11.93 4.62 14.00
CA SER A 229 -11.34 4.60 15.33
C SER A 229 -11.72 5.84 16.13
N ASP A 230 -12.06 5.61 17.40
CA ASP A 230 -12.20 6.68 18.37
C ASP A 230 -10.83 7.02 18.97
N PHE A 231 -10.18 8.03 18.40
CA PHE A 231 -8.87 8.52 18.84
C PHE A 231 -8.90 9.21 20.21
N SER A 232 -10.09 9.45 20.80
CA SER A 232 -10.19 9.87 22.20
C SER A 232 -9.97 8.70 23.18
N GLN A 233 -10.10 7.46 22.72
CA GLN A 233 -9.93 6.24 23.54
C GLN A 233 -8.80 5.31 23.07
N LYS A 234 -8.40 5.37 21.80
CA LYS A 234 -7.46 4.44 21.16
C LYS A 234 -6.49 5.20 20.27
N ALA A 235 -5.17 5.19 20.53
CA ALA A 235 -4.23 5.71 19.54
C ALA A 235 -2.84 5.07 19.62
N LEU A 236 -2.56 4.20 18.65
CA LEU A 236 -1.22 3.83 18.21
C LEU A 236 -1.34 3.26 16.79
N ILE A 237 -0.74 3.91 15.80
CA ILE A 237 -0.51 3.27 14.49
C ILE A 237 0.90 2.67 14.52
N LEU A 238 1.00 1.43 14.08
CA LEU A 238 2.26 0.73 13.80
C LEU A 238 2.47 0.82 12.30
N ASP A 239 3.44 1.59 11.83
CA ASP A 239 3.89 1.47 10.44
C ASP A 239 5.23 0.77 10.39
N ALA A 240 5.24 -0.41 9.77
CA ALA A 240 6.43 -1.16 9.43
C ALA A 240 6.76 -0.84 7.96
N ASN A 241 7.67 0.11 7.71
CA ASN A 241 8.50 0.31 6.50
C ASN A 241 8.75 1.78 6.10
N GLU A 242 9.77 1.94 5.24
CA GLU A 242 10.30 3.15 4.57
C GLU A 242 9.26 4.12 3.96
N ASP A 243 8.02 3.68 3.78
CA ASP A 243 6.88 4.51 3.33
C ASP A 243 6.21 5.31 4.47
N GLY A 244 6.76 5.29 5.69
CA GLY A 244 6.16 5.83 6.92
C GLY A 244 5.48 7.20 6.79
N ASN A 245 6.02 8.10 5.96
CA ASN A 245 5.41 9.42 5.73
C ASN A 245 4.12 9.38 4.90
N TYR A 246 3.96 8.41 4.00
CA TYR A 246 2.80 8.32 3.11
C TYR A 246 1.55 7.92 3.88
N TRP A 247 1.58 6.85 4.68
CA TRP A 247 0.42 6.42 5.46
C TRP A 247 0.09 7.37 6.61
N VAL A 248 1.10 8.03 7.20
CA VAL A 248 0.90 9.17 8.11
C VAL A 248 0.10 10.27 7.43
N PHE A 249 0.50 10.68 6.22
CA PHE A 249 -0.19 11.73 5.47
C PHE A 249 -1.61 11.31 5.09
N VAL A 250 -1.77 10.13 4.47
CA VAL A 250 -3.07 9.61 4.03
C VAL A 250 -4.03 9.46 5.21
N GLY A 251 -3.57 8.85 6.32
CA GLY A 251 -4.37 8.69 7.53
C GLY A 251 -4.75 10.04 8.15
N THR A 252 -3.81 11.00 8.18
CA THR A 252 -4.06 12.36 8.67
C THR A 252 -5.15 13.05 7.86
N GLU A 253 -5.01 13.08 6.53
CA GLU A 253 -5.96 13.75 5.64
C GLU A 253 -7.32 13.04 5.62
N ALA A 254 -7.35 11.72 5.65
CA ALA A 254 -8.59 10.95 5.75
C ALA A 254 -9.36 11.29 7.04
N ARG A 255 -8.66 11.31 8.19
CA ARG A 255 -9.27 11.67 9.47
C ARG A 255 -9.72 13.13 9.49
N ARG A 256 -8.89 14.04 9.00
CA ARG A 256 -9.21 15.46 8.92
C ARG A 256 -10.47 15.70 8.07
N ALA A 257 -10.57 15.04 6.92
CA ALA A 257 -11.75 15.11 6.08
C ALA A 257 -13.00 14.57 6.80
N TYR A 258 -12.86 13.48 7.55
CA TYR A 258 -13.94 12.94 8.38
C TYR A 258 -14.38 13.92 9.48
N ASP A 259 -13.45 14.47 10.25
CA ASP A 259 -13.74 15.42 11.34
C ASP A 259 -14.44 16.68 10.81
N ILE A 260 -13.97 17.22 9.68
CA ILE A 260 -14.63 18.34 8.97
C ILE A 260 -16.06 17.95 8.57
N SER A 261 -16.25 16.76 7.99
CA SER A 261 -17.58 16.29 7.56
C SER A 261 -18.56 16.11 8.73
N LYS A 262 -18.05 15.81 9.93
CA LYS A 262 -18.82 15.60 11.16
C LYS A 262 -18.91 16.84 12.05
N LEU A 263 -18.31 17.97 11.65
CA LEU A 263 -18.17 19.18 12.47
C LEU A 263 -17.53 18.89 13.84
N GLN A 264 -16.66 17.90 13.90
CA GLN A 264 -15.94 17.53 15.13
C GLN A 264 -14.64 18.33 15.20
N THR A 265 -14.33 18.85 16.39
CA THR A 265 -13.01 19.41 16.65
C THR A 265 -12.01 18.25 16.79
N PRO A 266 -10.81 18.34 16.19
CA PRO A 266 -9.82 17.28 16.29
C PRO A 266 -9.56 16.97 17.76
N ALA A 267 -9.73 15.69 18.13
CA ALA A 267 -9.54 15.27 19.51
C ALA A 267 -8.10 15.56 19.95
N THR A 268 -7.93 16.21 21.11
CA THR A 268 -6.67 16.17 21.83
C THR A 268 -6.42 14.73 22.25
N ALA A 269 -5.42 14.08 21.65
CA ALA A 269 -5.06 12.71 21.95
C ALA A 269 -5.03 12.48 23.47
N LEU A 270 -5.89 11.61 23.96
CA LEU A 270 -5.78 11.09 25.32
C LEU A 270 -4.79 9.94 25.29
N ILE A 271 -3.76 10.07 26.11
CA ILE A 271 -2.79 9.02 26.39
C ILE A 271 -3.52 7.91 27.14
N PHE A 272 -3.69 6.77 26.48
CA PHE A 272 -3.84 5.42 27.04
C PHE A 272 -4.57 5.29 28.38
N ILE A 273 -5.88 5.02 28.32
CA ILE A 273 -6.67 4.66 29.51
C ILE A 273 -6.41 3.22 29.98
N ASN A 274 -5.68 2.39 29.20
CA ASN A 274 -5.34 1.01 29.60
C ASN A 274 -3.91 0.58 29.21
N LYS A 275 -2.90 1.32 29.69
CA LYS A 275 -1.46 1.20 29.32
C LYS A 275 -0.96 -0.25 29.23
N ILE A 276 -1.27 -1.09 30.22
CA ILE A 276 -0.60 -2.40 30.37
C ILE A 276 -1.17 -3.48 29.46
N ASN A 277 -2.50 -3.59 29.34
CA ASN A 277 -3.10 -4.65 28.52
C ASN A 277 -2.77 -4.48 27.03
N SER A 278 -2.72 -3.23 26.56
CA SER A 278 -2.32 -2.92 25.19
C SER A 278 -0.85 -3.24 24.93
N LEU A 279 0.05 -2.94 25.88
CA LEU A 279 1.48 -3.25 25.76
C LEU A 279 1.74 -4.76 25.82
N LEU A 280 1.04 -5.49 26.68
CA LEU A 280 1.13 -6.96 26.75
C LEU A 280 0.59 -7.63 25.49
N LEU A 281 -0.47 -7.08 24.90
CA LEU A 281 -0.97 -7.55 23.61
C LEU A 281 0.02 -7.27 22.49
N LEU A 282 0.64 -6.09 22.47
CA LEU A 282 1.67 -5.76 21.49
C LEU A 282 2.84 -6.75 21.58
N GLU A 283 3.30 -7.08 22.78
CA GLU A 283 4.35 -8.08 22.99
C GLU A 283 3.97 -9.46 22.46
N GLU A 284 2.73 -9.92 22.74
CA GLU A 284 2.23 -11.21 22.26
C GLU A 284 2.11 -11.25 20.73
N ILE A 285 1.72 -10.15 20.09
CA ILE A 285 1.68 -10.03 18.61
C ILE A 285 3.09 -10.05 18.03
N VAL A 286 4.00 -9.26 18.61
CA VAL A 286 5.41 -9.18 18.17
C VAL A 286 6.09 -10.54 18.26
N GLU A 287 5.84 -11.30 19.33
CA GLU A 287 6.37 -12.66 19.48
C GLU A 287 5.74 -13.63 18.48
N ALA A 288 4.41 -13.61 18.32
CA ALA A 288 3.69 -14.54 17.45
C ALA A 288 4.02 -14.36 15.96
N GLU A 289 4.16 -13.10 15.53
CA GLU A 289 4.38 -12.74 14.11
C GLU A 289 5.87 -12.48 13.80
N GLN A 290 6.77 -12.70 14.78
CA GLN A 290 8.22 -12.47 14.65
C GLN A 290 8.59 -11.08 14.11
N ILE A 291 7.85 -10.06 14.57
CA ILE A 291 8.00 -8.70 14.06
C ILE A 291 9.25 -8.07 14.69
N ASP A 292 10.08 -7.43 13.87
CA ASP A 292 11.14 -6.56 14.37
C ASP A 292 10.55 -5.20 14.76
N LEU A 293 10.61 -4.89 16.06
CA LEU A 293 10.12 -3.61 16.58
C LEU A 293 11.02 -2.43 16.22
N ALA A 294 12.28 -2.70 15.83
CA ALA A 294 13.20 -1.65 15.40
C ALA A 294 12.75 -0.98 14.10
N ASP A 295 12.00 -1.70 13.26
CA ASP A 295 11.50 -1.23 11.96
C ASP A 295 10.08 -0.64 12.06
N ILE A 296 9.51 -0.57 13.26
CA ILE A 296 8.15 -0.04 13.47
C ILE A 296 8.20 1.39 14.01
N GLN A 297 7.54 2.29 13.29
CA GLN A 297 7.24 3.62 13.79
C GLN A 297 5.89 3.63 14.52
N PHE A 298 5.92 4.10 15.76
CA PHE A 298 4.74 4.34 16.58
C PHE A 298 4.22 5.76 16.37
N LEU A 299 2.93 5.90 16.08
CA LEU A 299 2.32 7.20 15.80
C LEU A 299 1.13 7.49 16.72
N GLN A 300 1.04 8.74 17.16
CA GLN A 300 -0.08 9.28 17.93
C GLN A 300 -0.80 10.39 17.14
N TYR A 301 -2.13 10.37 17.13
CA TYR A 301 -2.93 11.44 16.52
C TYR A 301 -3.08 12.61 17.48
N GLN A 302 -2.42 13.74 17.24
CA GLN A 302 -2.49 14.92 18.10
C GLN A 302 -2.67 16.19 17.27
N ASN A 303 -3.65 17.02 17.67
CA ASN A 303 -3.92 18.32 17.05
C ASN A 303 -4.15 18.24 15.54
N GLY A 304 -4.87 17.21 15.08
CA GLY A 304 -5.22 17.07 13.67
C GLY A 304 -4.23 16.25 12.84
N ASN A 305 -3.07 15.86 13.37
CA ASN A 305 -2.02 15.16 12.62
C ASN A 305 -1.49 13.93 13.38
N PHE A 306 -1.10 12.89 12.65
CA PHE A 306 -0.30 11.80 13.21
C PHE A 306 1.16 12.23 13.38
N LYS A 307 1.73 11.99 14.57
CA LYS A 307 3.13 12.28 14.89
C LYS A 307 3.83 11.06 15.46
N PRO A 308 5.12 10.85 15.15
CA PRO A 308 5.94 9.85 15.82
C PRO A 308 5.96 10.05 17.33
N ILE A 309 5.84 8.97 18.09
CA ILE A 309 5.93 8.95 19.54
C ILE A 309 6.89 7.85 19.99
N ASP A 310 7.76 8.17 20.94
CA ASP A 310 8.51 7.17 21.68
C ASP A 310 7.61 6.55 22.76
N ILE A 311 7.41 5.24 22.70
CA ILE A 311 6.59 4.50 23.67
C ILE A 311 7.38 4.02 24.89
N SER A 312 8.71 4.17 24.90
CA SER A 312 9.57 3.79 26.04
C SER A 312 9.15 4.43 27.36
N PRO A 313 8.81 5.74 27.42
CA PRO A 313 8.28 6.36 28.63
C PRO A 313 6.96 5.73 29.10
N VAL A 314 6.11 5.32 28.16
CA VAL A 314 4.82 4.67 28.48
C VAL A 314 5.04 3.29 29.10
N ILE A 315 6.04 2.54 28.62
CA ILE A 315 6.42 1.24 29.18
C ILE A 315 7.04 1.41 30.57
N ASN A 316 7.92 2.40 30.74
CA ASN A 316 8.55 2.70 32.04
C ASN A 316 7.52 3.13 33.10
N ASP A 317 6.57 3.99 32.73
CA ASP A 317 5.43 4.35 33.60
C ASP A 317 4.62 3.12 34.02
N ALA A 318 4.37 2.20 33.08
CA ALA A 318 3.63 0.98 33.33
C ALA A 318 4.40 0.05 34.28
N LEU A 319 5.71 -0.10 34.10
CA LEU A 319 6.59 -0.86 35.00
C LEU A 319 6.58 -0.28 36.41
N ALA A 320 6.67 1.05 36.55
CA ALA A 320 6.59 1.72 37.85
C ALA A 320 5.23 1.47 38.53
N SER A 321 4.13 1.64 37.78
CA SER A 321 2.77 1.43 38.28
C SER A 321 2.50 -0.02 38.71
N ILE A 322 3.07 -1.00 38.00
CA ILE A 322 2.99 -2.43 38.36
C ILE A 322 3.84 -2.74 39.60
N ASN A 323 5.02 -2.12 39.71
CA ASN A 323 5.88 -2.30 40.88
C ASN A 323 5.23 -1.77 42.16
N GLU A 324 4.48 -0.65 42.09
CA GLU A 324 3.68 -0.13 43.19
C GLU A 324 2.46 -1.03 43.51
N GLY A 325 1.87 -1.65 42.48
CA GLY A 325 0.70 -2.52 42.59
C GLY A 325 1.02 -3.98 42.96
N LYS A 326 2.29 -4.40 42.92
CA LYS A 326 2.68 -5.82 43.02
C LYS A 326 2.24 -6.49 44.32
N ASP A 327 2.17 -5.71 45.41
CA ASP A 327 1.82 -6.22 46.74
C ASP A 327 0.33 -6.08 47.05
N GLN A 328 -0.47 -5.56 46.12
CA GLN A 328 -1.92 -5.43 46.28
C GLN A 328 -2.60 -6.77 46.10
N ILE A 329 -3.47 -7.11 47.04
CA ILE A 329 -4.27 -8.33 47.01
C ILE A 329 -5.56 -8.02 46.25
N LEU A 330 -5.82 -8.73 45.16
CA LEU A 330 -7.14 -8.71 44.53
C LEU A 330 -7.91 -9.95 44.95
N GLN A 331 -9.18 -9.77 45.30
CA GLN A 331 -10.11 -10.87 45.44
C GLN A 331 -11.05 -10.88 44.27
N ILE A 332 -11.01 -11.96 43.49
CA ILE A 332 -11.84 -12.11 42.31
C ILE A 332 -12.71 -13.32 42.52
N THR A 333 -14.02 -13.13 42.38
CA THR A 333 -15.00 -14.20 42.30
C THR A 333 -15.59 -14.19 40.91
N LEU A 334 -15.37 -15.25 40.13
CA LEU A 334 -16.05 -15.49 38.86
C LEU A 334 -17.03 -16.66 39.04
N SER A 335 -18.18 -16.59 38.38
CA SER A 335 -19.18 -17.66 38.33
C SER A 335 -19.77 -17.76 36.93
N GLN A 336 -19.90 -18.98 36.41
CA GLN A 336 -20.48 -19.24 35.10
C GLN A 336 -21.74 -20.09 35.25
N GLU A 337 -22.88 -19.59 34.77
CA GLU A 337 -24.14 -20.35 34.78
C GLU A 337 -24.89 -20.10 33.47
N GLN A 338 -25.27 -21.18 32.77
CA GLN A 338 -26.11 -21.14 31.55
C GLN A 338 -25.61 -20.15 30.48
N GLY A 339 -24.29 -20.04 30.27
CA GLY A 339 -23.71 -19.14 29.27
C GLY A 339 -23.60 -17.68 29.73
N VAL A 340 -23.82 -17.40 31.01
CA VAL A 340 -23.61 -16.07 31.61
C VAL A 340 -22.44 -16.13 32.58
N LEU A 341 -21.44 -15.25 32.37
CA LEU A 341 -20.35 -15.01 33.31
C LEU A 341 -20.76 -13.91 34.28
N ARG A 342 -20.80 -14.21 35.57
CA ARG A 342 -21.00 -13.28 36.68
C ARG A 342 -19.68 -13.04 37.40
N TRP A 343 -19.48 -11.84 37.90
CA TRP A 343 -18.28 -11.50 38.65
C TRP A 343 -18.54 -10.61 39.84
N LEU A 344 -17.63 -10.72 40.81
CA LEU A 344 -17.48 -9.82 41.95
C LEU A 344 -15.98 -9.62 42.20
N PHE A 345 -15.53 -8.36 42.14
CA PHE A 345 -14.15 -7.95 42.32
C PHE A 345 -13.98 -7.10 43.57
N GLU A 346 -12.90 -7.34 44.30
CA GLU A 346 -12.45 -6.52 45.42
C GLU A 346 -10.96 -6.19 45.27
N PRO A 347 -10.51 -4.99 45.68
CA PRO A 347 -11.24 -3.98 46.46
C PRO A 347 -12.21 -3.10 45.64
N LYS A 348 -13.28 -2.62 46.28
CA LYS A 348 -14.26 -1.71 45.64
C LYS A 348 -13.66 -0.31 45.45
N GLY A 349 -14.17 0.43 44.47
CA GLY A 349 -13.77 1.82 44.23
C GLY A 349 -12.51 1.99 43.37
N ILE A 350 -12.08 0.92 42.69
CA ILE A 350 -11.01 0.97 41.67
C ILE A 350 -11.58 0.59 40.30
N HIS A 351 -10.86 0.94 39.24
CA HIS A 351 -11.23 0.64 37.87
C HIS A 351 -10.78 -0.78 37.50
N TYR A 352 -11.65 -1.54 36.86
CA TYR A 352 -11.32 -2.86 36.34
C TYR A 352 -11.45 -2.88 34.82
N SER A 353 -10.59 -3.65 34.17
CA SER A 353 -10.72 -4.00 32.77
C SER A 353 -10.47 -5.50 32.59
N ALA A 354 -11.15 -6.10 31.62
CA ALA A 354 -11.08 -7.54 31.34
C ALA A 354 -10.71 -7.79 29.88
N THR A 355 -9.84 -8.76 29.64
CA THR A 355 -9.57 -9.29 28.30
C THR A 355 -10.02 -10.75 28.24
N LEU A 356 -10.90 -11.04 27.29
CA LEU A 356 -11.42 -12.37 26.99
C LEU A 356 -10.65 -12.98 25.82
N TRP A 357 -10.18 -14.20 26.04
CA TRP A 357 -9.37 -14.99 25.12
C TRP A 357 -10.12 -16.25 24.71
N ARG A 358 -9.96 -16.68 23.45
CA ARG A 358 -10.37 -17.99 22.96
C ARG A 358 -9.21 -18.98 23.11
N GLU A 359 -9.47 -20.22 23.54
CA GLU A 359 -8.40 -21.20 23.71
C GLU A 359 -7.83 -21.70 22.37
N LYS A 360 -8.67 -21.90 21.33
CA LYS A 360 -8.24 -22.41 20.02
C LYS A 360 -9.02 -21.80 18.84
N PRO A 361 -8.33 -21.15 17.87
CA PRO A 361 -6.96 -20.65 17.97
C PRO A 361 -6.84 -19.61 19.08
N GLY A 362 -5.68 -19.56 19.75
CA GLY A 362 -5.38 -18.59 20.80
C GLY A 362 -5.49 -17.16 20.28
N ARG A 363 -6.61 -16.50 20.52
CA ARG A 363 -6.90 -15.14 20.02
C ARG A 363 -7.73 -14.37 21.03
N ILE A 364 -7.51 -13.05 21.08
CA ILE A 364 -8.40 -12.16 21.81
C ILE A 364 -9.77 -12.18 21.13
N GLN A 365 -10.81 -12.43 21.91
CA GLN A 365 -12.18 -12.24 21.47
C GLN A 365 -12.64 -10.81 21.71
N ARG A 366 -12.33 -10.28 22.89
CA ARG A 366 -12.84 -8.99 23.33
C ARG A 366 -12.00 -8.43 24.47
N SER A 367 -11.77 -7.12 24.45
CA SER A 367 -11.28 -6.37 25.62
C SER A 367 -12.37 -5.40 26.07
N ILE A 368 -12.62 -5.34 27.37
CA ILE A 368 -13.67 -4.53 27.99
C ILE A 368 -12.99 -3.62 29.01
N VAL A 369 -13.20 -2.32 28.86
CA VAL A 369 -12.67 -1.27 29.74
C VAL A 369 -13.78 -0.81 30.68
N ASP A 370 -13.42 -0.39 31.89
CA ASP A 370 -14.33 0.14 32.91
C ASP A 370 -15.49 -0.80 33.26
N ILE A 371 -15.16 -2.06 33.57
CA ILE A 371 -16.15 -3.00 34.08
C ILE A 371 -16.47 -2.68 35.55
N PRO A 372 -17.76 -2.70 35.95
CA PRO A 372 -18.13 -2.50 37.34
C PRO A 372 -17.56 -3.62 38.22
N TYR A 373 -17.33 -3.32 39.49
CA TYR A 373 -16.85 -4.30 40.48
C TYR A 373 -17.78 -5.51 40.64
N GLN A 374 -19.05 -5.40 40.23
CA GLN A 374 -19.99 -6.50 40.15
C GLN A 374 -20.79 -6.43 38.85
N GLY A 375 -21.04 -7.56 38.21
CA GLY A 375 -21.78 -7.58 36.96
C GLY A 375 -21.99 -8.96 36.38
N ALA A 376 -22.64 -8.99 35.22
CA ALA A 376 -22.87 -10.19 34.45
C ALA A 376 -22.78 -9.90 32.94
N PHE A 377 -22.24 -10.84 32.17
CA PHE A 377 -22.07 -10.71 30.73
C PHE A 377 -22.28 -12.08 30.03
N PRO A 378 -23.03 -12.14 28.93
CA PRO A 378 -23.20 -13.38 28.17
C PRO A 378 -21.90 -13.78 27.48
N ILE A 379 -21.49 -15.05 27.60
CA ILE A 379 -20.29 -15.60 26.97
C ILE A 379 -20.63 -16.80 26.10
N ASN A 380 -19.91 -16.97 24.99
CA ASN A 380 -20.01 -18.18 24.19
C ASN A 380 -19.19 -19.31 24.85
N VAL A 381 -19.87 -20.35 25.33
CA VAL A 381 -19.25 -21.44 26.09
C VAL A 381 -18.45 -22.38 25.18
N ASP A 382 -18.86 -22.52 23.91
CA ASP A 382 -18.22 -23.41 22.94
C ASP A 382 -16.76 -22.99 22.64
N ASP A 383 -16.46 -21.71 22.84
CA ASP A 383 -15.15 -21.12 22.55
C ASP A 383 -14.12 -21.32 23.67
N LYS A 384 -14.49 -21.96 24.79
CA LYS A 384 -13.64 -22.14 25.99
C LYS A 384 -12.92 -20.85 26.42
N PRO A 385 -13.67 -19.82 26.81
CA PRO A 385 -13.09 -18.51 27.06
C PRO A 385 -12.16 -18.51 28.28
N GLN A 386 -11.06 -17.76 28.19
CA GLN A 386 -10.20 -17.43 29.33
C GLN A 386 -10.29 -15.93 29.60
N ILE A 387 -10.23 -15.53 30.87
CA ILE A 387 -10.32 -14.12 31.27
C ILE A 387 -9.07 -13.68 32.01
N GLN A 388 -8.56 -12.51 31.65
CA GLN A 388 -7.49 -11.81 32.34
C GLN A 388 -8.01 -10.46 32.81
N LEU A 389 -7.69 -10.07 34.05
CA LEU A 389 -8.17 -8.84 34.67
C LEU A 389 -7.01 -7.90 34.99
N THR A 390 -7.25 -6.62 34.75
CA THR A 390 -6.34 -5.54 35.13
C THR A 390 -7.11 -4.54 35.98
N ALA A 391 -6.59 -4.31 37.19
CA ALA A 391 -7.16 -3.42 38.18
C ALA A 391 -6.28 -2.18 38.32
N THR A 392 -6.89 -1.00 38.24
CA THR A 392 -6.21 0.30 38.28
C THR A 392 -6.80 1.15 39.38
N SER A 393 -5.95 1.58 40.29
CA SER A 393 -6.34 2.42 41.42
C SER A 393 -6.40 3.91 41.07
N PRO A 394 -7.22 4.70 41.79
CA PRO A 394 -7.14 6.16 41.74
C PRO A 394 -5.74 6.73 42.06
N GLY A 395 -4.93 5.97 42.80
CA GLY A 395 -3.53 6.30 43.12
C GLY A 395 -2.51 5.78 42.10
N ASN A 396 -2.94 5.48 40.86
CA ASN A 396 -2.12 5.03 39.73
C ASN A 396 -1.40 3.67 39.83
N TRP A 397 -1.47 2.95 40.95
CA TRP A 397 -0.96 1.56 40.96
C TRP A 397 -1.83 0.65 40.07
N VAL A 398 -1.18 -0.34 39.43
CA VAL A 398 -1.86 -1.32 38.58
C VAL A 398 -1.52 -2.75 38.99
N ALA A 399 -2.53 -3.60 39.05
CA ALA A 399 -2.40 -5.02 39.32
C ALA A 399 -3.03 -5.84 38.18
N ASN A 400 -2.32 -6.87 37.71
CA ASN A 400 -2.78 -7.80 36.67
C ASN A 400 -2.88 -9.23 37.23
N THR A 401 -3.83 -10.00 36.72
CA THR A 401 -4.08 -11.38 37.11
C THR A 401 -3.54 -12.37 36.08
N PRO A 402 -3.35 -13.66 36.42
CA PRO A 402 -3.17 -14.68 35.39
C PRO A 402 -4.43 -14.83 34.51
N LYS A 403 -4.28 -15.53 33.37
CA LYS A 403 -5.42 -15.96 32.53
C LYS A 403 -6.18 -17.07 33.27
N PHE A 404 -7.43 -16.81 33.67
CA PHE A 404 -8.31 -17.80 34.29
C PHE A 404 -9.13 -18.53 33.24
N LYS A 405 -9.15 -19.86 33.27
CA LYS A 405 -10.07 -20.65 32.44
C LYS A 405 -11.47 -20.56 33.03
N ILE A 406 -12.46 -20.32 32.18
CA ILE A 406 -13.87 -20.34 32.58
C ILE A 406 -14.41 -21.72 32.20
N GLU A 407 -14.64 -22.59 33.19
CA GLU A 407 -15.21 -23.93 32.96
C GLU A 407 -16.74 -23.92 33.14
N SER A 408 -17.41 -24.99 32.68
CA SER A 408 -18.87 -25.11 32.66
C SER A 408 -19.44 -25.51 34.02
N GLY A 409 -20.47 -24.80 34.49
CA GLY A 409 -21.20 -25.05 35.74
C GLY A 409 -20.88 -24.02 36.84
N SER A 410 -21.64 -24.03 37.94
CA SER A 410 -21.50 -23.08 39.07
C SER A 410 -20.14 -23.21 39.74
N GLN A 411 -19.11 -22.60 39.15
CA GLN A 411 -17.77 -22.57 39.69
C GLN A 411 -17.52 -21.19 40.27
N LYS A 412 -17.27 -21.11 41.57
CA LYS A 412 -16.76 -19.90 42.20
C LYS A 412 -15.23 -19.92 42.07
N LEU A 413 -14.68 -19.30 41.04
CA LEU A 413 -13.24 -19.13 40.94
C LEU A 413 -12.85 -17.98 41.86
N VAL A 414 -12.22 -18.32 42.99
CA VAL A 414 -11.70 -17.34 43.95
C VAL A 414 -10.19 -17.24 43.78
N TRP A 415 -9.72 -16.11 43.27
CA TRP A 415 -8.30 -15.76 43.30
C TRP A 415 -8.06 -14.77 44.42
N GLN A 416 -7.19 -15.13 45.36
CA GLN A 416 -6.67 -14.25 46.41
C GLN A 416 -5.16 -14.19 46.23
N GLY A 417 -4.71 -13.23 45.43
CA GLY A 417 -3.32 -13.19 45.01
C GLY A 417 -2.83 -11.79 44.74
N LYS A 418 -1.49 -11.71 44.74
CA LYS A 418 -0.73 -10.58 44.26
C LYS A 418 -0.47 -10.74 42.77
N THR A 419 -0.29 -9.63 42.06
CA THR A 419 0.13 -9.69 40.66
C THR A 419 1.40 -10.49 40.51
N ASN A 420 1.45 -11.35 39.48
CA ASN A 420 2.69 -12.04 39.13
C ASN A 420 3.67 -11.05 38.50
N PHE A 421 4.31 -10.26 39.35
CA PHE A 421 5.18 -9.15 38.97
C PHE A 421 6.21 -9.59 37.94
N ASN A 422 6.97 -10.65 38.23
CA ASN A 422 8.05 -11.13 37.36
C ASN A 422 7.57 -11.51 35.95
N LEU A 423 6.38 -12.10 35.83
CA LEU A 423 5.83 -12.47 34.53
C LEU A 423 5.46 -11.23 33.71
N VAL A 424 4.82 -10.25 34.35
CA VAL A 424 4.33 -9.04 33.66
C VAL A 424 5.49 -8.07 33.39
N SER A 425 6.38 -7.86 34.36
CA SER A 425 7.56 -7.02 34.21
C SER A 425 8.52 -7.61 33.17
N GLY A 426 8.76 -8.92 33.18
CA GLY A 426 9.64 -9.57 32.21
C GLY A 426 9.17 -9.41 30.75
N ARG A 427 7.85 -9.45 30.51
CA ARG A 427 7.28 -9.17 29.17
C ARG A 427 7.45 -7.72 28.75
N LEU A 428 7.20 -6.78 29.66
CA LEU A 428 7.37 -5.36 29.39
C LEU A 428 8.85 -4.97 29.22
N GLU A 429 9.75 -5.57 29.99
CA GLU A 429 11.21 -5.43 29.86
C GLU A 429 11.71 -6.04 28.54
N SER A 430 11.17 -7.20 28.13
CA SER A 430 11.42 -7.79 26.81
C SER A 430 11.01 -6.82 25.69
N LEU A 431 9.79 -6.25 25.77
CA LEU A 431 9.32 -5.25 24.82
C LEU A 431 10.23 -4.01 24.79
N LEU A 432 10.64 -3.50 25.96
CA LEU A 432 11.55 -2.36 26.07
C LEU A 432 12.93 -2.66 25.47
N SER A 433 13.48 -3.86 25.70
CA SER A 433 14.78 -4.27 25.16
C SER A 433 14.77 -4.35 23.63
N ARG A 434 13.65 -4.79 23.04
CA ARG A 434 13.45 -4.84 21.59
C ARG A 434 13.31 -3.45 20.95
N LEU A 435 12.81 -2.46 21.69
CA LEU A 435 12.80 -1.05 21.27
C LEU A 435 14.18 -0.39 21.38
N GLY A 436 14.92 -0.71 22.45
CA GLY A 436 16.17 -0.05 22.85
C GLY A 436 17.42 -0.39 22.04
N ASN A 437 17.35 -1.31 21.08
CA ASN A 437 18.46 -1.57 20.15
C ASN A 437 18.71 -0.43 19.14
N ASN A 438 17.89 0.63 19.14
CA ASN A 438 18.13 1.88 18.44
C ASN A 438 18.06 3.07 19.41
N ALA A 439 19.06 3.23 20.28
CA ALA A 439 19.53 4.59 20.55
C ALA A 439 20.11 5.10 19.21
N TYR A 440 19.31 5.82 18.43
CA TYR A 440 19.75 6.42 17.17
C TYR A 440 21.08 7.19 17.36
N PRO A 441 22.02 7.14 16.41
CA PRO A 441 23.16 8.06 16.36
C PRO A 441 22.72 9.52 16.17
#